data_AF-A0A354Z5J0-F1
#
_entry.id   AF-A0A354Z5J0-F1
#
_cell.length_a   1.000
_cell.length_b   1.000
_cell.length_c   1.000
_cell.angle_alpha   90.00
_cell.angle_beta   90.00
_cell.angle_gamma   90.00
#
_symmetry.space_group_name_H-M   'P 1'
#
loop_
_entity.id
_entity.type
_entity.pdbx_description
1 polymer ?
#
loop_
_entity_poly.entity_id
_entity_poly.type
_entity_poly.pdbx_seq_one_letter_code
_entity_poly.pdbx_strand_id
1 'polypeptide(L)'
;YHGAAPGSEPEIQALIEAARLAPDTRLRFYADVHSFGQVLFSVLTFTPRRNLIQSDLLLMARQHHFALPGRKAYSESSDPPDVGIGTTSEFFANTFEIPSLTWEIEPTGRGGVDYGGLGRNGHDGFILPEREIRRVRENLAQTFAAIAYRTSGPPIVRSLRIHDEASGDLVYDGTWQVRSPAVRDLTGGQTAALVPGRAYRLRIGFDRPMRWREAGVVQAFPGQTGDRLPVRLELRAGTDLLDLEIAEPTWLDQPGGGIDGYDRYRDDAWSARLVVSDSAGNRDRIAAAGGEGASARLSIETGDMTGQWLDGDPATVADWQDGAWVGYENSEGAVSDFGGRDRSHVLALALSDAVVPFPVDAGHSAAWFDPSRDGEGFLLEIGPDDRALMYWFTYDESGAPRWLVGAGVVEGNRVRFPELLTASGGVFGPGFDPSRIVRTVAASGEFVFTGCDAGWFDFDGFGQRGRFLLQRLSRPMAVACTPPADAVSTARAGQSGSWFDPARDGEGFGMQWMTDGRLLLMWFTYDTEGEPFWLVGVGRSDDGAIQVDDLVSARGGVFGLGFDPSAVERTVWGDLRLELDCQGGLASYRAEDPRFGSGGFAPVRLSRLRGQVCE
;
A
#
# COMPACT_ATOMS: atom_id res chain seq x y z
N TYR A 1 30.66 27.10 -32.32
CA TYR A 1 30.18 28.47 -32.03
C TYR A 1 29.30 28.36 -30.80
N HIS A 2 29.55 29.13 -29.75
CA HIS A 2 28.89 28.98 -28.43
C HIS A 2 27.73 29.97 -28.22
N GLY A 3 27.22 30.58 -29.30
CA GLY A 3 26.22 31.65 -29.19
C GLY A 3 26.79 32.96 -28.65
N ALA A 4 25.90 33.93 -28.42
CA ALA A 4 26.27 35.26 -27.92
C ALA A 4 26.52 35.29 -26.41
N ALA A 5 25.95 34.34 -25.66
CA ALA A 5 26.09 34.16 -24.22
C ALA A 5 25.68 32.73 -23.80
N PRO A 6 26.03 32.24 -22.58
CA PRO A 6 25.53 30.97 -22.07
C PRO A 6 24.00 30.91 -22.10
N GLY A 7 23.43 29.84 -22.67
CA GLY A 7 21.98 29.68 -22.80
C GLY A 7 21.29 30.73 -23.67
N SER A 8 22.01 31.33 -24.63
CA SER A 8 21.42 32.34 -25.53
C SER A 8 20.44 31.76 -26.56
N GLU A 9 20.58 30.48 -26.89
CA GLU A 9 19.71 29.80 -27.85
C GLU A 9 18.40 29.33 -27.19
N PRO A 10 17.24 29.50 -27.85
CA PRO A 10 15.93 29.21 -27.26
C PRO A 10 15.74 27.73 -26.88
N GLU A 11 16.39 26.80 -27.59
CA GLU A 11 16.34 25.36 -27.28
C GLU A 11 16.98 25.05 -25.92
N ILE A 12 18.10 25.71 -25.61
CA ILE A 12 18.80 25.55 -24.32
C ILE A 12 17.98 26.20 -23.20
N GLN A 13 17.36 27.36 -23.45
CA GLN A 13 16.47 27.99 -22.48
C GLN A 13 15.27 27.10 -22.14
N ALA A 14 14.66 26.47 -23.14
CA ALA A 14 13.57 25.54 -22.93
C ALA A 14 13.98 24.32 -22.10
N LEU A 15 15.17 23.77 -22.32
CA LEU A 15 15.71 22.65 -21.53
C LEU A 15 15.92 23.03 -20.06
N ILE A 16 16.54 24.19 -19.81
CA ILE A 16 16.78 24.70 -18.45
C ILE A 16 15.44 24.96 -17.74
N GLU A 17 14.45 25.53 -18.44
CA GLU A 17 13.15 25.79 -17.86
C GLU A 17 12.36 24.50 -17.58
N ALA A 18 12.47 23.49 -18.46
CA ALA A 18 11.87 22.17 -18.20
C ALA A 18 12.41 21.54 -16.90
N ALA A 19 13.70 21.73 -16.60
CA ALA A 19 14.31 21.26 -15.37
C ALA A 19 13.87 22.03 -14.11
N ARG A 20 13.35 23.26 -14.24
CA ARG A 20 12.74 24.02 -13.13
C ARG A 20 11.27 23.68 -12.92
N LEU A 21 10.55 23.40 -14.01
CA LEU A 21 9.14 23.01 -13.99
C LEU A 21 8.95 21.58 -13.48
N ALA A 22 9.82 20.66 -13.89
CA ALA A 22 10.06 19.47 -13.09
C ALA A 22 10.68 19.96 -11.78
N PRO A 23 10.12 19.68 -10.59
CA PRO A 23 10.73 20.15 -9.34
C PRO A 23 12.20 19.70 -9.32
N ASP A 24 13.12 20.65 -9.48
CA ASP A 24 14.57 20.42 -9.65
C ASP A 24 15.16 19.59 -8.52
N THR A 25 14.62 19.77 -7.31
CA THR A 25 14.86 18.96 -6.12
C THR A 25 14.59 17.47 -6.29
N ARG A 26 13.94 17.03 -7.38
CA ARG A 26 13.62 15.62 -7.72
C ARG A 26 14.49 15.04 -8.84
N LEU A 27 15.35 15.83 -9.48
CA LEU A 27 16.26 15.32 -10.51
C LEU A 27 17.37 14.47 -9.87
N ARG A 28 17.67 13.31 -10.44
CA ARG A 28 18.66 12.35 -9.89
C ARG A 28 19.70 11.89 -10.90
N PHE A 29 19.46 12.15 -12.18
CA PHE A 29 20.33 11.75 -13.27
C PHE A 29 20.05 12.60 -14.50
N TYR A 30 21.08 12.93 -15.28
CA TYR A 30 20.96 13.59 -16.56
C TYR A 30 21.86 12.91 -17.61
N ALA A 31 21.31 12.67 -18.80
CA ALA A 31 22.08 12.21 -19.94
C ALA A 31 21.71 12.98 -21.20
N ASP A 32 22.72 13.58 -21.82
CA ASP A 32 22.61 14.17 -23.15
C ASP A 32 23.05 13.11 -24.18
N VAL A 33 22.14 12.60 -25.00
CA VAL A 33 22.40 11.46 -25.90
C VAL A 33 22.84 11.95 -27.27
N HIS A 34 24.08 11.61 -27.64
CA HIS A 34 24.73 11.96 -28.90
C HIS A 34 25.16 10.71 -29.66
N SER A 35 25.64 10.90 -30.89
CA SER A 35 26.35 9.87 -31.65
C SER A 35 27.59 10.52 -32.29
N PHE A 36 28.76 9.90 -32.32
CA PHE A 36 29.07 8.50 -32.04
C PHE A 36 30.40 8.35 -31.30
N GLY A 37 30.66 7.13 -30.80
CA GLY A 37 31.96 6.80 -30.22
C GLY A 37 31.93 5.64 -29.25
N GLN A 38 30.76 5.26 -28.74
CA GLN A 38 30.58 4.34 -27.62
C GLN A 38 31.31 4.81 -26.36
N VAL A 39 31.14 6.09 -26.01
CA VAL A 39 31.78 6.74 -24.86
C VAL A 39 30.73 7.38 -23.96
N LEU A 40 30.89 7.21 -22.66
CA LEU A 40 30.20 8.00 -21.64
C LEU A 40 31.14 9.14 -21.22
N PHE A 41 30.88 10.35 -21.70
CA PHE A 41 31.57 11.55 -21.24
C PHE A 41 30.94 12.02 -19.93
N SER A 42 31.48 11.54 -18.80
CA SER A 42 30.94 11.83 -17.48
C SER A 42 31.54 13.11 -16.91
N VAL A 43 30.75 13.89 -16.17
CA VAL A 43 31.25 15.16 -15.59
C VAL A 43 31.58 14.94 -14.12
N LEU A 44 32.78 15.33 -13.69
CA LEU A 44 33.13 15.37 -12.27
C LEU A 44 32.91 16.78 -11.71
N THR A 45 32.39 16.89 -10.49
CA THR A 45 32.23 18.17 -9.78
C THR A 45 33.23 18.29 -8.63
N PHE A 46 33.26 19.42 -7.95
CA PHE A 46 34.04 19.60 -6.73
C PHE A 46 33.50 18.78 -5.54
N THR A 47 32.42 18.01 -5.73
CA THR A 47 31.77 17.18 -4.71
C THR A 47 32.23 15.71 -4.87
N PRO A 48 33.23 15.23 -4.09
CA PRO A 48 33.80 13.90 -4.31
C PRO A 48 32.80 12.77 -4.04
N ARG A 49 31.89 12.96 -3.07
CA ARG A 49 30.84 12.00 -2.72
C ARG A 49 29.91 11.74 -3.92
N ARG A 50 29.44 12.80 -4.58
CA ARG A 50 28.65 12.73 -5.82
C ARG A 50 29.36 11.97 -6.93
N ASN A 51 30.66 12.23 -7.10
CA ASN A 51 31.48 11.56 -8.12
C ASN A 51 31.64 10.06 -7.89
N LEU A 52 31.72 9.62 -6.62
CA LEU A 52 31.71 8.20 -6.27
C LEU A 52 30.37 7.53 -6.63
N ILE A 53 29.25 8.19 -6.31
CA ILE A 53 27.90 7.69 -6.65
C ILE A 53 27.72 7.60 -8.17
N GLN A 54 28.17 8.61 -8.93
CA GLN A 54 28.15 8.56 -10.39
C GLN A 54 28.97 7.37 -10.91
N SER A 55 30.16 7.16 -10.37
CA SER A 55 31.06 6.09 -10.82
C SER A 55 30.41 4.70 -10.65
N ASP A 56 29.72 4.46 -9.52
CA ASP A 56 28.96 3.23 -9.27
C ASP A 56 27.79 3.08 -10.25
N LEU A 57 26.99 4.15 -10.45
CA LEU A 57 25.87 4.15 -11.38
C LEU A 57 26.30 3.84 -12.82
N LEU A 58 27.39 4.46 -13.28
CA LEU A 58 27.90 4.25 -14.63
C LEU A 58 28.59 2.90 -14.80
N LEU A 59 29.18 2.35 -13.73
CA LEU A 59 29.65 0.96 -13.74
C LEU A 59 28.48 -0.01 -13.96
N MET A 60 27.39 0.14 -13.21
CA MET A 60 26.18 -0.66 -13.39
C MET A 60 25.61 -0.49 -14.81
N ALA A 61 25.46 0.74 -15.29
CA ALA A 61 24.91 1.01 -16.62
C ALA A 61 25.73 0.37 -17.75
N ARG A 62 27.07 0.43 -17.67
CA ARG A 62 27.96 -0.21 -18.65
C ARG A 62 27.87 -1.72 -18.61
N GLN A 63 27.87 -2.32 -17.42
CA GLN A 63 27.75 -3.78 -17.25
C GLN A 63 26.40 -4.28 -17.77
N HIS A 64 25.32 -3.56 -17.43
CA HIS A 64 23.98 -3.84 -17.93
C HIS A 64 23.94 -3.77 -19.46
N HIS A 65 24.37 -2.64 -20.05
CA HIS A 65 24.31 -2.46 -21.50
C HIS A 65 25.18 -3.48 -22.27
N PHE A 66 26.32 -3.88 -21.71
CA PHE A 66 27.18 -4.91 -22.29
C PHE A 66 26.55 -6.32 -22.27
N ALA A 67 25.66 -6.60 -21.32
CA ALA A 67 24.93 -7.86 -21.24
C ALA A 67 23.76 -7.95 -22.25
N LEU A 68 23.32 -6.81 -22.81
CA LEU A 68 22.24 -6.76 -23.79
C LEU A 68 22.68 -7.24 -25.21
N PRO A 69 21.72 -7.52 -26.11
CA PRO A 69 22.02 -7.98 -27.47
C PRO A 69 23.02 -7.09 -28.21
N GLY A 70 24.01 -7.71 -28.87
CA GLY A 70 25.09 -6.99 -29.56
C GLY A 70 26.30 -6.67 -28.68
N ARG A 71 26.20 -6.83 -27.36
CA ARG A 71 27.31 -6.78 -26.38
C ARG A 71 28.21 -5.56 -26.54
N LYS A 72 27.59 -4.39 -26.65
CA LYS A 72 28.30 -3.13 -26.90
C LYS A 72 28.92 -2.61 -25.62
N ALA A 73 30.24 -2.47 -25.63
CA ALA A 73 31.01 -1.97 -24.51
C ALA A 73 31.18 -0.45 -24.66
N TYR A 74 30.81 0.29 -23.62
CA TYR A 74 31.02 1.73 -23.55
C TYR A 74 32.21 2.02 -22.63
N SER A 75 33.16 2.80 -23.10
CA SER A 75 34.20 3.36 -22.23
C SER A 75 33.66 4.58 -21.49
N GLU A 76 34.26 4.92 -20.37
CA GLU A 76 34.00 6.18 -19.67
C GLU A 76 35.21 7.09 -19.82
N SER A 77 34.95 8.35 -20.12
CA SER A 77 35.95 9.42 -20.15
C SER A 77 35.38 10.55 -19.30
N SER A 78 36.06 10.92 -18.21
CA SER A 78 35.56 11.95 -17.31
C SER A 78 36.24 13.29 -17.55
N ASP A 79 35.44 14.36 -17.57
CA ASP A 79 35.94 15.72 -17.50
C ASP A 79 36.21 16.09 -16.04
N PRO A 80 37.42 16.59 -15.70
CA PRO A 80 37.71 17.09 -14.37
C PRO A 80 36.82 18.27 -13.97
N PRO A 81 36.68 18.56 -12.66
CA PRO A 81 35.97 19.76 -12.21
C PRO A 81 36.56 21.03 -12.83
N ASP A 82 35.69 21.98 -13.21
CA ASP A 82 36.04 23.26 -13.84
C ASP A 82 36.76 23.13 -15.21
N VAL A 83 36.61 21.98 -15.87
CA VAL A 83 37.08 21.74 -17.24
C VAL A 83 35.89 21.31 -18.08
N GLY A 84 35.75 21.88 -19.28
CA GLY A 84 34.64 21.57 -20.16
C GLY A 84 34.51 22.50 -21.35
N ILE A 85 33.46 22.29 -22.15
CA ILE A 85 33.15 23.09 -23.35
C ILE A 85 31.78 23.78 -23.28
N GLY A 86 31.15 23.77 -22.11
CA GLY A 86 29.81 24.33 -21.89
C GLY A 86 28.69 23.40 -22.34
N THR A 87 28.86 22.09 -22.13
CA THR A 87 27.82 21.11 -22.45
C THR A 87 26.63 21.20 -21.49
N THR A 88 25.49 20.63 -21.90
CA THR A 88 24.32 20.55 -21.02
C THR A 88 24.59 19.64 -19.82
N SER A 89 25.35 18.56 -19.99
CA SER A 89 25.72 17.66 -18.89
C SER A 89 26.61 18.36 -17.85
N GLU A 90 27.52 19.25 -18.26
CA GLU A 90 28.27 20.11 -17.34
C GLU A 90 27.36 21.03 -16.52
N PHE A 91 26.37 21.68 -17.18
CA PHE A 91 25.41 22.55 -16.49
C PHE A 91 24.61 21.77 -15.44
N PHE A 92 24.05 20.62 -15.80
CA PHE A 92 23.24 19.82 -14.88
C PHE A 92 24.08 19.23 -13.73
N ALA A 93 25.31 18.80 -14.01
CA ALA A 93 26.23 18.30 -12.99
C ALA A 93 26.51 19.35 -11.91
N ASN A 94 26.89 20.57 -12.31
CA ASN A 94 27.32 21.61 -11.39
C ASN A 94 26.14 22.39 -10.76
N THR A 95 24.99 22.46 -11.43
CA THR A 95 23.82 23.21 -10.92
C THR A 95 22.97 22.39 -9.97
N PHE A 96 22.74 21.12 -10.30
CA PHE A 96 21.83 20.25 -9.52
C PHE A 96 22.58 19.20 -8.71
N GLU A 97 23.91 19.10 -8.85
CA GLU A 97 24.75 18.09 -8.19
C GLU A 97 24.16 16.69 -8.38
N ILE A 98 23.93 16.30 -9.63
CA ILE A 98 23.42 14.95 -10.00
C ILE A 98 24.40 14.26 -10.95
N PRO A 99 24.50 12.92 -10.92
CA PRO A 99 25.15 12.14 -11.97
C PRO A 99 24.72 12.62 -13.37
N SER A 100 25.69 12.99 -14.20
CA SER A 100 25.45 13.69 -15.46
C SER A 100 26.51 13.31 -16.49
N LEU A 101 26.07 13.06 -17.72
CA LEU A 101 26.96 12.67 -18.80
C LEU A 101 26.45 13.06 -20.18
N THR A 102 27.36 13.14 -21.14
CA THR A 102 27.06 13.04 -22.57
C THR A 102 27.29 11.59 -23.01
N TRP A 103 26.25 10.93 -23.53
CA TRP A 103 26.31 9.54 -23.98
C TRP A 103 26.50 9.50 -25.49
N GLU A 104 27.72 9.25 -25.95
CA GLU A 104 27.99 8.99 -27.36
C GLU A 104 27.66 7.54 -27.70
N ILE A 105 26.51 7.33 -28.34
CA ILE A 105 26.00 6.00 -28.71
C ILE A 105 26.79 5.39 -29.87
N GLU A 106 26.33 4.23 -30.33
CA GLU A 106 26.96 3.53 -31.45
C GLU A 106 26.95 4.33 -32.76
N PRO A 107 27.89 4.04 -33.68
CA PRO A 107 28.99 3.06 -33.62
C PRO A 107 30.19 3.51 -32.78
N THR A 108 31.25 2.70 -32.75
CA THR A 108 32.57 3.14 -32.26
C THR A 108 33.17 4.20 -33.20
N GLY A 109 34.36 4.71 -32.86
CA GLY A 109 35.16 5.56 -33.74
C GLY A 109 35.45 4.99 -35.15
N ARG A 110 35.14 3.72 -35.41
CA ARG A 110 35.23 3.10 -36.75
C ARG A 110 34.03 3.38 -37.66
N GLY A 111 33.02 4.08 -37.16
CA GLY A 111 31.85 4.48 -37.95
C GLY A 111 31.09 3.28 -38.50
N GLY A 112 30.63 3.40 -39.75
CA GLY A 112 29.84 2.38 -40.44
C GLY A 112 30.53 1.02 -40.61
N VAL A 113 31.85 0.94 -40.40
CA VAL A 113 32.62 -0.32 -40.43
C VAL A 113 32.12 -1.30 -39.36
N ASP A 114 31.63 -0.83 -38.22
CA ASP A 114 31.06 -1.67 -37.16
C ASP A 114 29.84 -2.46 -37.61
N TYR A 115 29.23 -2.03 -38.71
CA TYR A 115 28.07 -2.65 -39.34
C TYR A 115 28.39 -3.21 -40.72
N GLY A 116 29.67 -3.43 -41.05
CA GLY A 116 30.11 -3.99 -42.33
C GLY A 116 30.24 -2.97 -43.47
N GLY A 117 30.23 -1.67 -43.17
CA GLY A 117 30.54 -0.60 -44.10
C GLY A 117 32.03 -0.50 -44.47
N LEU A 118 32.35 0.37 -45.43
CA LEU A 118 33.70 0.51 -45.99
C LEU A 118 34.58 1.58 -45.30
N GLY A 119 34.04 2.40 -44.38
CA GLY A 119 34.80 3.40 -43.62
C GLY A 119 35.39 4.54 -44.44
N ARG A 120 34.80 4.86 -45.61
CA ARG A 120 35.47 5.71 -46.62
C ARG A 120 35.31 7.22 -46.45
N ASN A 121 34.31 7.70 -45.68
CA ASN A 121 33.92 9.11 -45.72
C ASN A 121 33.89 9.83 -44.35
N GLY A 122 34.31 9.21 -43.24
CA GLY A 122 34.38 9.82 -41.90
C GLY A 122 33.04 10.25 -41.27
N HIS A 123 31.96 10.34 -42.07
CA HIS A 123 30.61 10.69 -41.66
C HIS A 123 29.68 9.48 -41.47
N ASP A 124 30.17 8.26 -41.69
CA ASP A 124 29.36 7.04 -41.57
C ASP A 124 29.09 6.63 -40.11
N GLY A 125 29.61 7.39 -39.13
CA GLY A 125 29.23 7.26 -37.72
C GLY A 125 27.88 7.90 -37.35
N PHE A 126 27.34 8.82 -38.17
CA PHE A 126 26.05 9.46 -37.89
C PHE A 126 24.86 8.78 -38.59
N ILE A 127 25.11 7.74 -39.38
CA ILE A 127 24.09 7.05 -40.17
C ILE A 127 24.00 5.61 -39.67
N LEU A 128 23.00 5.35 -38.83
CA LEU A 128 22.74 4.02 -38.30
C LEU A 128 21.99 3.17 -39.34
N PRO A 129 22.46 1.96 -39.70
CA PRO A 129 21.73 1.08 -40.60
C PRO A 129 20.36 0.70 -40.02
N GLU A 130 19.34 0.63 -40.87
CA GLU A 130 17.95 0.36 -40.46
C GLU A 130 17.81 -0.90 -39.58
N ARG A 131 18.56 -1.96 -39.90
CA ARG A 131 18.58 -3.22 -39.15
C ARG A 131 19.04 -3.08 -37.68
N GLU A 132 19.80 -2.04 -37.36
CA GLU A 132 20.34 -1.80 -36.02
C GLU A 132 19.45 -0.87 -35.19
N ILE A 133 18.64 -0.02 -35.83
CA ILE A 133 17.83 1.02 -35.16
C ILE A 133 17.04 0.43 -33.99
N ARG A 134 16.36 -0.70 -34.22
CA ARG A 134 15.55 -1.36 -33.19
C ARG A 134 16.40 -1.80 -32.00
N ARG A 135 17.52 -2.49 -32.25
CA ARG A 135 18.42 -3.01 -31.21
C ARG A 135 19.02 -1.88 -30.38
N VAL A 136 19.55 -0.84 -31.04
CA VAL A 136 20.15 0.32 -30.34
C VAL A 136 19.12 1.00 -29.45
N ARG A 137 17.93 1.29 -30.00
CA ARG A 137 16.83 1.92 -29.25
C ARG A 137 16.39 1.07 -28.06
N GLU A 138 16.15 -0.23 -28.25
CA GLU A 138 15.70 -1.12 -27.19
C GLU A 138 16.78 -1.30 -26.10
N ASN A 139 18.05 -1.43 -26.48
CA ASN A 139 19.14 -1.52 -25.51
C ASN A 139 19.31 -0.24 -24.68
N LEU A 140 19.25 0.94 -25.33
CA LEU A 140 19.31 2.22 -24.63
C LEU A 140 18.11 2.39 -23.69
N ALA A 141 16.89 2.12 -24.17
CA ALA A 141 15.69 2.19 -23.35
C ALA A 141 15.77 1.29 -22.11
N GLN A 142 16.26 0.06 -22.25
CA GLN A 142 16.44 -0.85 -21.13
C GLN A 142 17.51 -0.35 -20.14
N THR A 143 18.66 0.13 -20.60
CA THR A 143 19.68 0.68 -19.69
C THR A 143 19.22 1.97 -19.00
N PHE A 144 18.49 2.85 -19.70
CA PHE A 144 17.90 4.03 -19.06
C PHE A 144 16.83 3.66 -18.03
N ALA A 145 16.03 2.62 -18.28
CA ALA A 145 15.09 2.08 -17.28
C ALA A 145 15.83 1.53 -16.05
N ALA A 146 16.95 0.84 -16.23
CA ALA A 146 17.81 0.39 -15.14
C ALA A 146 18.39 1.56 -14.32
N ILE A 147 18.85 2.63 -14.99
CA ILE A 147 19.31 3.86 -14.33
C ILE A 147 18.18 4.53 -13.55
N ALA A 148 17.01 4.69 -14.17
CA ALA A 148 15.84 5.28 -13.53
C ALA A 148 15.40 4.47 -12.30
N TYR A 149 15.44 3.14 -12.38
CA TYR A 149 15.18 2.26 -11.26
C TYR A 149 16.20 2.49 -10.13
N ARG A 150 17.51 2.43 -10.41
CA ARG A 150 18.59 2.62 -9.42
C ARG A 150 18.56 4.00 -8.76
N THR A 151 18.12 5.02 -9.48
CA THR A 151 18.08 6.41 -9.00
C THR A 151 16.74 6.80 -8.38
N SER A 152 15.74 5.91 -8.39
CA SER A 152 14.45 6.15 -7.73
C SER A 152 14.49 6.06 -6.20
N GLY A 153 15.61 5.59 -5.64
CA GLY A 153 15.84 5.43 -4.19
C GLY A 153 16.42 4.05 -3.87
N PRO A 154 16.83 3.79 -2.62
CA PRO A 154 17.11 2.44 -2.13
C PRO A 154 15.83 1.65 -1.85
N PRO A 155 15.86 0.30 -1.93
CA PRO A 155 14.75 -0.53 -1.46
C PRO A 155 14.56 -0.42 0.05
N ILE A 156 13.32 -0.48 0.52
CA ILE A 156 13.00 -0.59 1.95
C ILE A 156 12.20 -1.87 2.24
N VAL A 157 12.31 -2.40 3.46
CA VAL A 157 11.27 -3.30 3.98
C VAL A 157 10.05 -2.45 4.30
N ARG A 158 9.05 -2.45 3.41
CA ARG A 158 7.83 -1.65 3.54
C ARG A 158 6.87 -2.26 4.56
N SER A 159 6.79 -3.60 4.58
CA SER A 159 5.89 -4.32 5.49
C SER A 159 6.45 -5.67 5.92
N LEU A 160 6.06 -6.10 7.12
CA LEU A 160 6.36 -7.40 7.69
C LEU A 160 5.10 -7.98 8.34
N ARG A 161 4.72 -9.18 7.93
CA ARG A 161 3.56 -9.90 8.49
C ARG A 161 3.96 -11.30 8.90
N ILE A 162 3.49 -11.74 10.07
CA ILE A 162 3.73 -13.08 10.61
C ILE A 162 2.37 -13.69 10.97
N HIS A 163 2.08 -14.84 10.38
CA HIS A 163 0.87 -15.62 10.67
C HIS A 163 1.23 -16.92 11.37
N ASP A 164 0.41 -17.35 12.31
CA ASP A 164 0.50 -18.71 12.83
C ASP A 164 0.06 -19.73 11.77
N GLU A 165 0.85 -20.77 11.50
CA GLU A 165 0.48 -21.74 10.47
C GLU A 165 -0.68 -22.66 10.89
N ALA A 166 -0.86 -22.89 12.20
CA ALA A 166 -1.88 -23.82 12.68
C ALA A 166 -3.26 -23.16 12.74
N SER A 167 -3.36 -21.92 13.24
CA SER A 167 -4.64 -21.21 13.34
C SER A 167 -4.92 -20.25 12.16
N GLY A 168 -3.89 -19.82 11.43
CA GLY A 168 -4.01 -18.79 10.40
C GLY A 168 -4.09 -17.35 10.94
N ASP A 169 -4.02 -17.18 12.26
CA ASP A 169 -4.09 -15.88 12.92
C ASP A 169 -2.91 -14.99 12.51
N LEU A 170 -3.16 -13.70 12.31
CA LEU A 170 -2.10 -12.71 12.20
C LEU A 170 -1.54 -12.44 13.59
N VAL A 171 -0.27 -12.79 13.79
CA VAL A 171 0.46 -12.68 15.04
C VAL A 171 1.20 -11.34 15.14
N TYR A 172 1.81 -10.90 14.04
CA TYR A 172 2.50 -9.61 13.96
C TYR A 172 2.24 -8.95 12.63
N ASP A 173 2.01 -7.64 12.65
CA ASP A 173 2.01 -6.76 11.50
C ASP A 173 2.83 -5.51 11.79
N GLY A 174 3.66 -5.12 10.84
CA GLY A 174 4.36 -3.83 10.83
C GLY A 174 4.43 -3.31 9.41
N THR A 175 3.89 -2.12 9.17
CA THR A 175 3.85 -1.46 7.87
C THR A 175 4.27 -0.01 8.00
N TRP A 176 5.25 0.41 7.20
CA TRP A 176 5.68 1.80 7.11
C TRP A 176 4.69 2.61 6.27
N GLN A 177 4.19 3.70 6.85
CA GLN A 177 3.30 4.66 6.20
C GLN A 177 3.97 6.04 6.15
N VAL A 178 3.87 6.72 5.00
CA VAL A 178 4.44 8.06 4.84
C VAL A 178 3.61 9.07 5.63
N ARG A 179 4.24 9.76 6.58
CA ARG A 179 3.62 10.82 7.37
C ARG A 179 3.90 12.20 6.76
N SER A 180 5.09 12.39 6.22
CA SER A 180 5.54 13.62 5.55
C SER A 180 6.59 13.27 4.49
N PRO A 181 7.01 14.23 3.64
CA PRO A 181 8.03 13.96 2.61
C PRO A 181 9.36 13.39 3.15
N ALA A 182 9.66 13.59 4.44
CA ALA A 182 10.91 13.16 5.05
C ALA A 182 10.75 12.02 6.08
N VAL A 183 9.52 11.68 6.49
CA VAL A 183 9.31 10.77 7.63
C VAL A 183 8.20 9.76 7.38
N ARG A 184 8.45 8.52 7.80
CA ARG A 184 7.48 7.43 7.88
C ARG A 184 7.19 7.04 9.34
N ASP A 185 5.99 6.52 9.57
CA ASP A 185 5.60 5.84 10.81
C ASP A 185 5.53 4.35 10.59
N LEU A 186 6.09 3.57 11.52
CA LEU A 186 5.85 2.14 11.59
C LEU A 186 4.50 1.95 12.30
N THR A 187 3.46 1.74 11.51
CA THR A 187 2.15 1.34 12.02
C THR A 187 2.13 -0.18 12.14
N GLY A 188 1.43 -0.71 13.13
CA GLY A 188 1.59 -2.13 13.40
C GLY A 188 1.14 -2.52 14.79
N GLY A 189 1.18 -3.82 15.01
CA GLY A 189 0.94 -4.39 16.31
C GLY A 189 1.27 -5.87 16.31
N GLN A 190 1.58 -6.35 17.50
CA GLN A 190 1.68 -7.77 17.78
C GLN A 190 0.44 -8.20 18.56
N THR A 191 -0.29 -9.17 18.02
CA THR A 191 -1.53 -9.70 18.62
C THR A 191 -1.24 -10.88 19.55
N ALA A 192 -0.12 -11.58 19.34
CA ALA A 192 0.39 -12.63 20.21
C ALA A 192 1.92 -12.74 20.12
N ALA A 193 2.56 -13.25 21.18
CA ALA A 193 4.00 -13.49 21.18
C ALA A 193 4.39 -14.69 20.31
N LEU A 194 5.60 -14.69 19.73
CA LEU A 194 6.12 -15.89 19.07
C LEU A 194 6.61 -16.89 20.12
N VAL A 195 6.17 -18.13 19.97
CA VAL A 195 6.53 -19.28 20.81
C VAL A 195 7.55 -20.19 20.10
N PRO A 196 8.68 -20.53 20.74
CA PRO A 196 9.64 -21.48 20.20
C PRO A 196 9.03 -22.86 19.88
N GLY A 197 9.43 -23.45 18.75
CA GLY A 197 8.93 -24.73 18.24
C GLY A 197 7.64 -24.62 17.43
N ARG A 198 6.97 -23.46 17.47
CA ARG A 198 5.77 -23.19 16.70
C ARG A 198 6.11 -22.66 15.30
N ALA A 199 5.32 -23.06 14.32
CA ALA A 199 5.53 -22.71 12.92
C ALA A 199 4.72 -21.49 12.52
N TYR A 200 5.40 -20.53 11.89
CA TYR A 200 4.81 -19.30 11.40
C TYR A 200 5.08 -19.13 9.92
N ARG A 201 4.16 -18.47 9.23
CA ARG A 201 4.39 -17.95 7.88
C ARG A 201 4.79 -16.48 7.98
N LEU A 202 6.03 -16.19 7.59
CA LEU A 202 6.55 -14.84 7.48
C LEU A 202 6.35 -14.33 6.05
N ARG A 203 5.98 -13.06 5.91
CA ARG A 203 6.05 -12.30 4.67
C ARG A 203 6.72 -10.95 4.89
N ILE A 204 7.57 -10.60 3.95
CA ILE A 204 8.28 -9.33 3.84
C ILE A 204 7.85 -8.68 2.52
N GLY A 205 7.27 -7.48 2.59
CA GLY A 205 6.94 -6.67 1.42
C GLY A 205 7.94 -5.52 1.28
N PHE A 206 8.41 -5.29 0.06
CA PHE A 206 9.31 -4.22 -0.34
C PHE A 206 8.54 -3.11 -1.06
N ASP A 207 9.11 -1.91 -1.18
CA ASP A 207 8.47 -0.77 -1.85
C ASP A 207 8.60 -0.80 -3.39
N ARG A 208 9.33 -1.77 -3.92
CA ARG A 208 9.72 -1.86 -5.34
C ARG A 208 9.92 -3.31 -5.78
N PRO A 209 9.87 -3.59 -7.09
CA PRO A 209 10.18 -4.93 -7.59
C PRO A 209 11.63 -5.25 -7.29
N MET A 210 11.86 -6.40 -6.65
CA MET A 210 13.22 -6.78 -6.29
C MET A 210 13.90 -7.55 -7.42
N ARG A 211 13.16 -8.26 -8.30
CA ARG A 211 13.71 -9.18 -9.30
C ARG A 211 13.45 -8.74 -10.74
N TRP A 212 14.37 -9.11 -11.63
CA TRP A 212 14.26 -8.89 -13.08
C TRP A 212 13.49 -10.00 -13.77
N ARG A 213 12.62 -9.64 -14.72
CA ARG A 213 11.88 -10.61 -15.54
C ARG A 213 11.97 -10.29 -17.02
N GLU A 214 12.01 -11.36 -17.81
CA GLU A 214 11.88 -11.29 -19.26
C GLU A 214 10.82 -12.31 -19.69
N ALA A 215 9.85 -11.85 -20.48
CA ALA A 215 8.71 -12.67 -20.90
C ALA A 215 8.00 -13.41 -19.74
N GLY A 216 7.96 -12.78 -18.55
CA GLY A 216 7.33 -13.32 -17.35
C GLY A 216 8.18 -14.30 -16.55
N VAL A 217 9.38 -14.66 -17.02
CA VAL A 217 10.30 -15.57 -16.32
C VAL A 217 11.36 -14.75 -15.59
N VAL A 218 11.67 -15.13 -14.35
CA VAL A 218 12.75 -14.48 -13.60
C VAL A 218 14.09 -14.84 -14.22
N GLN A 219 14.91 -13.82 -14.45
CA GLN A 219 16.28 -13.96 -14.94
C GLN A 219 17.24 -13.15 -14.07
N ALA A 220 18.53 -13.41 -14.24
CA ALA A 220 19.55 -12.52 -13.73
C ALA A 220 19.36 -11.13 -14.36
N PHE A 221 19.45 -10.09 -13.54
CA PHE A 221 19.51 -8.73 -14.07
C PHE A 221 20.70 -8.61 -15.02
N PRO A 222 20.56 -8.03 -16.23
CA PRO A 222 21.67 -7.95 -17.17
C PRO A 222 22.87 -7.24 -16.54
N GLY A 223 24.03 -7.89 -16.59
CA GLY A 223 25.27 -7.38 -15.96
C GLY A 223 25.54 -7.88 -14.54
N GLN A 224 24.59 -8.55 -13.89
CA GLN A 224 24.75 -9.17 -12.56
C GLN A 224 24.94 -10.69 -12.66
N THR A 225 25.66 -11.28 -11.71
CA THR A 225 25.83 -12.74 -11.67
C THR A 225 24.75 -13.40 -10.81
N GLY A 226 23.84 -14.12 -11.47
CA GLY A 226 22.80 -14.92 -10.83
C GLY A 226 21.48 -14.17 -10.66
N ASP A 227 20.42 -14.93 -10.36
CA ASP A 227 19.04 -14.47 -10.20
C ASP A 227 18.52 -14.65 -8.76
N ARG A 228 19.37 -15.20 -7.88
CA ARG A 228 19.07 -15.43 -6.48
C ARG A 228 19.38 -14.16 -5.71
N LEU A 229 18.33 -13.48 -5.26
CA LEU A 229 18.39 -12.44 -4.24
C LEU A 229 18.13 -13.11 -2.88
N PRO A 230 19.18 -13.52 -2.14
CA PRO A 230 19.00 -14.10 -0.83
C PRO A 230 18.47 -13.04 0.13
N VAL A 231 17.47 -13.41 0.92
CA VAL A 231 17.02 -12.64 2.07
C VAL A 231 17.54 -13.36 3.30
N ARG A 232 18.44 -12.73 4.05
CA ARG A 232 18.99 -13.30 5.29
C ARG A 232 18.27 -12.69 6.48
N LEU A 233 17.87 -13.55 7.40
CA LEU A 233 17.15 -13.19 8.61
C LEU A 233 17.99 -13.56 9.84
N GLU A 234 18.13 -12.64 10.77
CA GLU A 234 18.66 -12.90 12.11
C GLU A 234 17.66 -12.42 13.15
N LEU A 235 17.38 -13.22 14.17
CA LEU A 235 16.54 -12.83 15.31
C LEU A 235 17.39 -12.80 16.58
N ARG A 236 17.42 -11.67 17.28
CA ARG A 236 18.22 -11.49 18.49
C ARG A 236 17.37 -11.14 19.70
N ALA A 237 17.42 -11.94 20.75
CA ALA A 237 16.84 -11.60 22.06
C ALA A 237 17.91 -10.91 22.90
N GLY A 238 17.74 -9.60 23.16
CA GLY A 238 18.83 -8.77 23.67
C GLY A 238 20.01 -8.73 22.69
N THR A 239 21.18 -9.22 23.10
CA THR A 239 22.37 -9.35 22.23
C THR A 239 22.53 -10.74 21.61
N ASP A 240 21.81 -11.73 22.13
CA ASP A 240 22.01 -13.13 21.81
C ASP A 240 21.26 -13.53 20.53
N LEU A 241 21.96 -14.22 19.63
CA LEU A 241 21.36 -14.75 18.41
C LEU A 241 20.52 -15.99 18.74
N LEU A 242 19.30 -16.03 18.22
CA LEU A 242 18.43 -17.19 18.31
C LEU A 242 18.57 -18.06 17.06
N ASP A 243 18.56 -19.37 17.26
CA ASP A 243 18.56 -20.35 16.17
C ASP A 243 17.18 -20.35 15.49
N LEU A 244 17.15 -20.12 14.17
CA LEU A 244 15.95 -20.11 13.34
C LEU A 244 15.98 -21.25 12.34
N GLU A 245 14.84 -21.89 12.13
CA GLU A 245 14.61 -22.82 11.03
C GLU A 245 13.74 -22.12 9.99
N ILE A 246 14.28 -21.90 8.80
CA ILE A 246 13.60 -21.22 7.69
C ILE A 246 13.51 -22.22 6.55
N ALA A 247 12.28 -22.54 6.13
CA ALA A 247 12.06 -23.40 4.98
C ALA A 247 12.44 -22.69 3.67
N GLU A 248 12.51 -23.44 2.56
CA GLU A 248 12.77 -22.86 1.24
C GLU A 248 11.79 -21.72 0.93
N PRO A 249 12.29 -20.49 0.74
CA PRO A 249 11.44 -19.33 0.60
C PRO A 249 10.89 -19.18 -0.82
N THR A 250 9.84 -18.37 -0.95
CA THR A 250 9.20 -18.06 -2.23
C THR A 250 9.09 -16.56 -2.42
N TRP A 251 9.49 -16.07 -3.59
CA TRP A 251 9.13 -14.74 -4.06
C TRP A 251 7.72 -14.76 -4.65
N LEU A 252 6.86 -13.87 -4.18
CA LEU A 252 5.44 -13.85 -4.54
C LEU A 252 5.24 -13.10 -5.85
N ASP A 253 4.63 -13.76 -6.84
CA ASP A 253 4.43 -13.20 -8.19
C ASP A 253 2.98 -13.25 -8.69
N GLN A 254 2.08 -13.82 -7.89
CA GLN A 254 0.64 -13.79 -8.11
C GLN A 254 0.00 -12.62 -7.36
N PRO A 255 -1.06 -12.01 -7.93
CA PRO A 255 -1.86 -11.03 -7.20
C PRO A 255 -2.54 -11.72 -6.00
N GLY A 256 -2.93 -10.94 -5.00
CA GLY A 256 -3.63 -11.46 -3.83
C GLY A 256 -3.47 -10.61 -2.57
N GLY A 257 -2.44 -9.75 -2.52
CA GLY A 257 -2.11 -8.94 -1.35
C GLY A 257 -1.94 -9.78 -0.08
N GLY A 258 -1.88 -9.13 1.08
CA GLY A 258 -1.86 -9.82 2.37
C GLY A 258 -0.69 -10.79 2.50
N ILE A 259 -0.94 -12.05 2.89
CA ILE A 259 0.09 -13.08 3.11
C ILE A 259 0.45 -13.89 1.84
N ASP A 260 -0.39 -13.89 0.81
CA ASP A 260 -0.31 -14.84 -0.31
C ASP A 260 0.17 -14.23 -1.64
N GLY A 261 0.16 -12.91 -1.78
CA GLY A 261 0.51 -12.23 -3.03
C GLY A 261 1.54 -11.11 -2.87
N TYR A 262 1.91 -10.51 -4.00
CA TYR A 262 2.71 -9.29 -4.04
C TYR A 262 1.88 -8.06 -3.62
N ASP A 263 2.54 -6.96 -3.26
CA ASP A 263 1.89 -5.71 -2.82
C ASP A 263 1.47 -4.82 -4.00
N ARG A 264 2.40 -4.51 -4.91
CA ARG A 264 2.18 -3.64 -6.08
C ARG A 264 2.81 -4.19 -7.35
N TYR A 265 3.98 -4.79 -7.25
CA TYR A 265 4.76 -5.33 -8.35
C TYR A 265 5.08 -6.80 -8.11
N ARG A 266 5.10 -7.62 -9.17
CA ARG A 266 5.59 -9.00 -9.03
C ARG A 266 7.00 -9.01 -8.44
N ASP A 267 7.25 -9.94 -7.52
CA ASP A 267 8.50 -10.06 -6.77
C ASP A 267 8.87 -8.83 -5.92
N ASP A 268 7.89 -8.04 -5.49
CA ASP A 268 8.06 -7.07 -4.40
C ASP A 268 7.75 -7.67 -3.02
N ALA A 269 7.47 -8.97 -2.94
CA ALA A 269 7.22 -9.65 -1.68
C ALA A 269 7.88 -11.02 -1.63
N TRP A 270 8.35 -11.37 -0.44
CA TRP A 270 9.06 -12.61 -0.11
C TRP A 270 8.36 -13.29 1.05
N SER A 271 8.19 -14.61 0.99
CA SER A 271 7.57 -15.39 2.06
C SER A 271 8.34 -16.66 2.37
N ALA A 272 8.35 -17.05 3.65
CA ALA A 272 8.91 -18.31 4.11
C ALA A 272 8.17 -18.82 5.34
N ARG A 273 8.23 -20.15 5.54
CA ARG A 273 7.92 -20.73 6.84
C ARG A 273 9.11 -20.54 7.77
N LEU A 274 8.83 -20.08 8.98
CA LEU A 274 9.78 -19.73 10.03
C LEU A 274 9.41 -20.47 11.33
N VAL A 275 10.38 -21.09 11.98
CA VAL A 275 10.28 -21.61 13.35
C VAL A 275 11.44 -21.04 14.17
N VAL A 276 11.15 -20.43 15.32
CA VAL A 276 12.18 -20.16 16.33
C VAL A 276 12.46 -21.49 17.02
N SER A 277 13.69 -22.02 16.96
CA SER A 277 13.99 -23.35 17.51
C SER A 277 13.66 -23.42 19.00
N ASP A 278 13.05 -24.52 19.45
CA ASP A 278 12.70 -24.78 20.86
C ASP A 278 13.85 -25.38 21.68
N SER A 279 15.07 -25.37 21.14
CA SER A 279 16.27 -25.87 21.79
C SER A 279 16.45 -25.27 23.20
N ALA A 280 17.07 -26.04 24.10
CA ALA A 280 17.38 -25.57 25.45
C ALA A 280 18.16 -24.24 25.43
N GLY A 281 19.10 -24.08 24.49
CA GLY A 281 19.87 -22.84 24.34
C GLY A 281 19.02 -21.63 23.96
N ASN A 282 18.07 -21.78 23.03
CA ASN A 282 17.14 -20.69 22.70
C ASN A 282 16.21 -20.37 23.88
N ARG A 283 15.66 -21.39 24.55
CA ARG A 283 14.80 -21.19 25.73
C ARG A 283 15.53 -20.43 26.84
N ASP A 284 16.79 -20.77 27.12
CA ASP A 284 17.61 -20.07 28.12
C ASP A 284 17.88 -18.61 27.74
N ARG A 285 18.19 -18.33 26.46
CA ARG A 285 18.39 -16.95 25.95
C ARG A 285 17.10 -16.13 26.06
N ILE A 286 15.96 -16.70 25.72
CA ILE A 286 14.65 -16.04 25.83
C ILE A 286 14.31 -15.78 27.30
N ALA A 287 14.54 -16.76 28.19
CA ALA A 287 14.37 -16.59 29.62
C ALA A 287 15.24 -15.46 30.18
N ALA A 288 16.50 -15.40 29.78
CA ALA A 288 17.43 -14.34 30.18
C ALA A 288 17.03 -12.95 29.65
N ALA A 289 16.39 -12.89 28.49
CA ALA A 289 15.91 -11.66 27.85
C ALA A 289 14.54 -11.17 28.38
N GLY A 290 13.98 -11.80 29.41
CA GLY A 290 12.72 -11.40 30.05
C GLY A 290 11.65 -12.49 30.14
N GLY A 291 11.89 -13.67 29.56
CA GLY A 291 10.94 -14.79 29.61
C GLY A 291 9.64 -14.48 28.87
N GLU A 292 8.52 -14.47 29.60
CA GLU A 292 7.22 -14.12 29.03
C GLU A 292 7.20 -12.63 28.65
N GLY A 293 7.18 -12.34 27.35
CA GLY A 293 7.27 -10.98 26.81
C GLY A 293 8.68 -10.51 26.48
N ALA A 294 9.65 -11.43 26.41
CA ALA A 294 11.01 -11.11 25.92
C ALA A 294 10.93 -10.46 24.53
N SER A 295 11.62 -9.34 24.33
CA SER A 295 11.67 -8.67 23.04
C SER A 295 12.86 -9.14 22.22
N ALA A 296 12.63 -9.46 20.94
CA ALA A 296 13.63 -9.87 20.00
C ALA A 296 13.61 -9.00 18.74
N ARG A 297 14.79 -8.54 18.32
CA ARG A 297 14.94 -7.70 17.12
C ARG A 297 15.22 -8.58 15.92
N LEU A 298 14.38 -8.46 14.90
CA LEU A 298 14.58 -9.08 13.60
C LEU A 298 15.49 -8.18 12.74
N SER A 299 16.54 -8.74 12.19
CA SER A 299 17.38 -8.10 11.17
C SER A 299 17.11 -8.73 9.81
N ILE A 300 16.92 -7.90 8.79
CA ILE A 300 16.66 -8.33 7.41
C ILE A 300 17.78 -7.78 6.52
N GLU A 301 18.49 -8.66 5.83
CA GLU A 301 19.60 -8.30 4.93
C GLU A 301 19.31 -8.82 3.52
N THR A 302 19.16 -7.89 2.58
CA THR A 302 19.09 -8.18 1.14
C THR A 302 19.43 -6.93 0.31
N GLY A 303 19.55 -7.11 -0.99
CA GLY A 303 19.61 -6.00 -1.94
C GLY A 303 18.66 -6.25 -3.10
N ASP A 304 18.49 -5.26 -3.96
CA ASP A 304 17.65 -5.39 -5.15
C ASP A 304 18.37 -5.97 -6.36
N MET A 305 17.65 -6.10 -7.49
CA MET A 305 18.18 -6.61 -8.76
C MET A 305 19.41 -5.87 -9.30
N THR A 306 19.63 -4.61 -8.90
CA THR A 306 20.82 -3.84 -9.30
C THR A 306 21.98 -3.99 -8.31
N GLY A 307 21.74 -4.65 -7.18
CA GLY A 307 22.69 -4.77 -6.07
C GLY A 307 22.65 -3.59 -5.09
N GLN A 308 21.57 -2.80 -5.04
CA GLN A 308 21.41 -1.75 -4.04
C GLN A 308 20.92 -2.37 -2.75
N TRP A 309 21.60 -2.14 -1.63
CA TRP A 309 21.17 -2.67 -0.34
C TRP A 309 19.97 -1.92 0.21
N LEU A 310 19.24 -2.58 1.12
CA LEU A 310 18.15 -1.96 1.85
C LEU A 310 18.59 -0.67 2.55
N ASP A 311 17.67 0.27 2.66
CA ASP A 311 17.73 1.29 3.68
C ASP A 311 17.66 0.64 5.07
N GLY A 312 18.65 0.93 5.92
CA GLY A 312 18.76 0.36 7.25
C GLY A 312 17.72 0.90 8.24
N ASP A 313 17.17 2.09 7.98
CA ASP A 313 16.13 2.72 8.80
C ASP A 313 15.05 3.40 7.95
N PRO A 314 13.98 2.67 7.55
CA PRO A 314 12.93 3.22 6.71
C PRO A 314 12.10 4.35 7.36
N ALA A 315 12.34 4.70 8.64
CA ALA A 315 11.67 5.82 9.31
C ALA A 315 11.98 7.16 8.61
N THR A 316 13.17 7.31 8.04
CA THR A 316 13.55 8.44 7.21
C THR A 316 13.25 8.12 5.74
N VAL A 317 12.75 9.11 5.01
CA VAL A 317 12.52 8.94 3.57
C VAL A 317 13.81 9.25 2.83
N ALA A 318 14.43 8.21 2.27
CA ALA A 318 15.56 8.36 1.38
C ALA A 318 15.25 9.33 0.24
N ASP A 319 16.09 10.36 0.10
CA ASP A 319 16.00 11.33 -0.97
C ASP A 319 17.41 11.81 -1.39
N TRP A 320 17.48 12.79 -2.29
CA TRP A 320 18.75 13.35 -2.75
C TRP A 320 18.87 14.81 -2.39
N GLN A 321 20.04 15.18 -1.90
CA GLN A 321 20.36 16.55 -1.58
C GLN A 321 21.87 16.78 -1.76
N ASP A 322 22.23 17.91 -2.36
CA ASP A 322 23.61 18.40 -2.45
C ASP A 322 24.63 17.34 -2.92
N GLY A 323 24.27 16.55 -3.93
CA GLY A 323 25.18 15.56 -4.52
C GLY A 323 25.14 14.17 -3.92
N ALA A 324 24.26 13.88 -2.97
CA ALA A 324 24.24 12.57 -2.34
C ALA A 324 22.87 12.15 -1.82
N TRP A 325 22.79 10.87 -1.42
CA TRP A 325 21.65 10.37 -0.68
C TRP A 325 21.58 10.98 0.73
N VAL A 326 20.37 11.33 1.13
CA VAL A 326 19.98 11.70 2.50
C VAL A 326 18.89 10.74 2.96
N GLY A 327 18.87 10.39 4.25
CA GLY A 327 17.93 9.39 4.77
C GLY A 327 18.08 8.02 4.11
N TYR A 328 19.31 7.64 3.72
CA TYR A 328 19.64 6.29 3.29
C TYR A 328 20.69 5.70 4.24
N GLU A 329 20.24 4.90 5.20
CA GLU A 329 21.02 4.52 6.37
C GLU A 329 21.70 3.16 6.17
N ASN A 330 22.88 3.02 6.76
CA ASN A 330 23.58 1.75 6.82
C ASN A 330 23.10 0.87 7.99
N SER A 331 23.74 -0.29 8.19
CA SER A 331 23.37 -1.24 9.27
C SER A 331 23.54 -0.68 10.68
N GLU A 332 24.29 0.41 10.85
CA GLU A 332 24.52 1.11 12.09
C GLU A 332 23.56 2.31 12.29
N GLY A 333 22.66 2.56 11.34
CA GLY A 333 21.72 3.69 11.35
C GLY A 333 22.36 5.03 10.96
N ALA A 334 23.55 5.02 10.36
CA ALA A 334 24.21 6.23 9.88
C ALA A 334 23.89 6.47 8.40
N VAL A 335 23.60 7.72 8.04
CA VAL A 335 23.40 8.13 6.64
C VAL A 335 24.62 7.73 5.81
N SER A 336 24.35 7.09 4.67
CA SER A 336 25.32 6.45 3.79
C SER A 336 24.91 6.59 2.31
N ASP A 337 25.68 5.96 1.42
CA ASP A 337 25.33 5.82 -0.01
C ASP A 337 25.23 4.33 -0.43
N PHE A 338 25.25 3.42 0.53
CA PHE A 338 25.39 1.98 0.27
C PHE A 338 24.45 1.09 1.08
N GLY A 339 23.69 1.64 2.04
CA GLY A 339 22.64 0.91 2.76
C GLY A 339 23.15 -0.16 3.73
N GLY A 340 22.24 -1.03 4.18
CA GLY A 340 22.55 -2.06 5.14
C GLY A 340 21.38 -3.00 5.43
N ARG A 341 21.35 -3.49 6.68
CA ARG A 341 20.30 -4.38 7.19
C ARG A 341 19.21 -3.55 7.85
N ASP A 342 17.94 -3.81 7.51
CA ASP A 342 16.81 -3.29 8.28
C ASP A 342 16.78 -3.97 9.66
N ARG A 343 16.52 -3.18 10.70
CA ARG A 343 16.43 -3.63 12.10
C ARG A 343 15.20 -3.08 12.82
N SER A 344 14.21 -2.66 12.06
CA SER A 344 13.07 -1.86 12.50
C SER A 344 12.04 -2.68 13.27
N HIS A 345 11.98 -3.98 13.00
CA HIS A 345 10.96 -4.87 13.56
C HIS A 345 11.43 -5.51 14.87
N VAL A 346 10.70 -5.21 15.95
CA VAL A 346 10.86 -5.82 17.27
C VAL A 346 9.65 -6.72 17.55
N LEU A 347 9.93 -7.98 17.89
CA LEU A 347 8.95 -9.05 18.07
C LEU A 347 8.96 -9.51 19.53
N ALA A 348 7.81 -9.61 20.16
CA ALA A 348 7.64 -10.25 21.46
C ALA A 348 7.72 -11.78 21.31
N LEU A 349 8.38 -12.41 22.28
CA LEU A 349 8.53 -13.86 22.43
C LEU A 349 7.92 -14.32 23.76
N ALA A 350 7.45 -15.57 23.78
CA ALA A 350 6.91 -16.23 24.96
C ALA A 350 7.42 -17.66 25.06
N LEU A 351 7.64 -18.16 26.27
CA LEU A 351 8.14 -19.54 26.49
C LEU A 351 7.01 -20.57 26.50
N SER A 352 5.76 -20.10 26.63
CA SER A 352 4.54 -20.89 26.67
C SER A 352 3.40 -20.22 25.86
N ASP A 353 2.42 -21.02 25.42
CA ASP A 353 1.27 -20.59 24.60
C ASP A 353 0.21 -19.79 25.39
N ALA A 354 0.61 -18.92 26.32
CA ALA A 354 -0.32 -18.27 27.23
C ALA A 354 -1.29 -17.28 26.56
N VAL A 355 -0.99 -16.80 25.34
CA VAL A 355 -1.79 -15.80 24.62
C VAL A 355 -2.07 -16.26 23.18
N VAL A 356 -3.33 -16.61 22.92
CA VAL A 356 -3.85 -16.84 21.56
C VAL A 356 -4.47 -15.54 21.06
N PRO A 357 -4.28 -15.14 19.78
CA PRO A 357 -4.97 -14.00 19.20
C PRO A 357 -6.48 -14.09 19.41
N PHE A 358 -7.14 -12.94 19.57
CA PHE A 358 -8.58 -12.88 19.82
C PHE A 358 -9.34 -13.27 18.54
N PRO A 359 -10.00 -14.44 18.47
CA PRO A 359 -10.66 -14.88 17.25
C PRO A 359 -11.88 -14.02 16.95
N VAL A 360 -12.20 -13.85 15.67
CA VAL A 360 -13.41 -13.14 15.26
C VAL A 360 -14.65 -13.99 15.53
N ASP A 361 -15.56 -13.44 16.32
CA ASP A 361 -16.89 -13.99 16.55
C ASP A 361 -18.02 -12.96 16.33
N ALA A 362 -19.28 -13.42 16.42
CA ALA A 362 -20.52 -12.66 16.28
C ALA A 362 -20.53 -11.32 17.02
N GLY A 363 -19.89 -11.25 18.19
CA GLY A 363 -19.76 -10.03 18.99
C GLY A 363 -18.97 -8.88 18.37
N HIS A 364 -18.25 -9.12 17.27
CA HIS A 364 -17.63 -8.06 16.47
C HIS A 364 -18.59 -7.43 15.46
N SER A 365 -19.80 -7.99 15.28
CA SER A 365 -20.86 -7.29 14.58
C SER A 365 -21.18 -6.02 15.37
N ALA A 366 -20.82 -4.86 14.83
CA ALA A 366 -20.98 -3.57 15.48
C ALA A 366 -20.71 -2.44 14.47
N ALA A 367 -21.03 -1.22 14.89
CA ALA A 367 -20.43 -0.03 14.30
C ALA A 367 -19.04 0.18 14.91
N TRP A 368 -18.07 0.49 14.06
CA TRP A 368 -16.66 0.71 14.41
C TRP A 368 -16.20 2.03 13.82
N PHE A 369 -15.31 2.73 14.51
CA PHE A 369 -14.77 4.01 14.03
C PHE A 369 -13.37 4.26 14.60
N ASP A 370 -12.63 5.17 13.96
CA ASP A 370 -11.39 5.71 14.51
C ASP A 370 -11.71 7.03 15.23
N PRO A 371 -11.44 7.17 16.54
CA PRO A 371 -11.72 8.39 17.29
C PRO A 371 -11.01 9.65 16.77
N SER A 372 -9.89 9.50 16.07
CA SER A 372 -9.20 10.62 15.42
C SER A 372 -9.88 11.07 14.12
N ARG A 373 -10.89 10.32 13.67
CA ARG A 373 -11.58 10.48 12.39
C ARG A 373 -13.10 10.55 12.56
N ASP A 374 -13.54 11.23 13.61
CA ASP A 374 -14.97 11.43 13.90
C ASP A 374 -15.69 12.07 12.70
N GLY A 375 -16.69 11.36 12.16
CA GLY A 375 -17.40 11.72 10.94
C GLY A 375 -17.40 10.62 9.88
N GLU A 376 -16.57 9.59 10.01
CA GLU A 376 -16.57 8.40 9.16
C GLU A 376 -16.45 7.11 9.98
N GLY A 377 -16.74 5.96 9.37
CA GLY A 377 -16.65 4.69 10.07
C GLY A 377 -17.29 3.52 9.33
N PHE A 378 -17.55 2.46 10.09
CA PHE A 378 -17.94 1.16 9.57
C PHE A 378 -19.17 0.63 10.27
N LEU A 379 -19.99 -0.10 9.52
CA LEU A 379 -20.93 -1.08 10.04
C LEU A 379 -20.44 -2.47 9.62
N LEU A 380 -20.00 -3.27 10.59
CA LEU A 380 -19.56 -4.64 10.35
C LEU A 380 -20.63 -5.62 10.83
N GLU A 381 -20.91 -6.61 10.01
CA GLU A 381 -21.79 -7.73 10.31
C GLU A 381 -21.00 -9.02 10.14
N ILE A 382 -20.83 -9.79 11.23
CA ILE A 382 -20.31 -11.15 11.17
C ILE A 382 -21.49 -12.09 10.96
N GLY A 383 -21.52 -12.75 9.80
CA GLY A 383 -22.54 -13.70 9.40
C GLY A 383 -22.21 -15.16 9.75
N PRO A 384 -23.12 -16.08 9.40
CA PRO A 384 -22.84 -17.51 9.45
C PRO A 384 -21.71 -17.91 8.48
N ASP A 385 -21.17 -19.11 8.67
CA ASP A 385 -20.18 -19.74 7.77
C ASP A 385 -18.95 -18.88 7.46
N ASP A 386 -18.44 -18.17 8.48
CA ASP A 386 -17.24 -17.31 8.36
C ASP A 386 -17.33 -16.27 7.25
N ARG A 387 -18.56 -15.78 6.98
CA ARG A 387 -18.82 -14.63 6.12
C ARG A 387 -18.95 -13.36 6.95
N ALA A 388 -18.61 -12.24 6.32
CA ALA A 388 -18.86 -10.92 6.86
C ALA A 388 -19.41 -9.99 5.78
N LEU A 389 -20.13 -8.96 6.22
CA LEU A 389 -20.55 -7.84 5.38
C LEU A 389 -20.08 -6.56 6.08
N MET A 390 -19.46 -5.67 5.33
CA MET A 390 -19.02 -4.37 5.82
C MET A 390 -19.63 -3.28 4.96
N TYR A 391 -20.09 -2.23 5.62
CA TYR A 391 -20.34 -0.94 5.01
C TYR A 391 -19.38 0.08 5.59
N TRP A 392 -18.71 0.84 4.74
CA TRP A 392 -17.83 1.93 5.10
C TRP A 392 -18.46 3.23 4.61
N PHE A 393 -18.85 4.11 5.53
CA PHE A 393 -19.29 5.46 5.19
C PHE A 393 -18.12 6.42 5.40
N THR A 394 -17.83 7.20 4.37
CA THR A 394 -16.70 8.12 4.28
C THR A 394 -17.06 9.24 3.30
N TYR A 395 -16.05 9.85 2.69
CA TYR A 395 -16.18 10.95 1.77
C TYR A 395 -15.34 10.72 0.52
N ASP A 396 -15.59 11.50 -0.52
CA ASP A 396 -14.73 11.58 -1.68
C ASP A 396 -13.61 12.64 -1.52
N GLU A 397 -12.86 12.86 -2.59
CA GLU A 397 -11.76 13.81 -2.63
C GLU A 397 -12.24 15.28 -2.60
N SER A 398 -13.53 15.53 -2.87
CA SER A 398 -14.17 16.85 -2.82
C SER A 398 -14.92 17.12 -1.50
N GLY A 399 -15.05 16.09 -0.66
CA GLY A 399 -15.78 16.10 0.60
C GLY A 399 -17.27 15.78 0.50
N ALA A 400 -17.73 15.25 -0.63
CA ALA A 400 -19.07 14.71 -0.75
C ALA A 400 -19.16 13.32 -0.07
N PRO A 401 -20.33 12.93 0.44
CA PRO A 401 -20.54 11.59 0.99
C PRO A 401 -20.13 10.49 0.00
N ARG A 402 -19.49 9.44 0.52
CA ARG A 402 -19.18 8.22 -0.23
C ARG A 402 -19.44 7.03 0.67
N TRP A 403 -19.90 5.92 0.10
CA TRP A 403 -19.93 4.66 0.82
C TRP A 403 -19.29 3.55 0.01
N LEU A 404 -18.75 2.55 0.72
CA LEU A 404 -18.30 1.31 0.14
C LEU A 404 -18.99 0.14 0.85
N VAL A 405 -19.25 -0.93 0.10
CA VAL A 405 -19.77 -2.19 0.63
C VAL A 405 -18.87 -3.34 0.22
N GLY A 406 -18.62 -4.27 1.13
CA GLY A 406 -17.78 -5.43 0.86
C GLY A 406 -18.32 -6.70 1.51
N ALA A 407 -18.32 -7.79 0.75
CA ALA A 407 -18.49 -9.12 1.30
C ALA A 407 -17.10 -9.69 1.64
N GLY A 408 -16.94 -10.15 2.87
CA GLY A 408 -15.67 -10.60 3.41
C GLY A 408 -15.70 -12.02 3.94
N VAL A 409 -14.51 -12.51 4.28
CA VAL A 409 -14.29 -13.81 4.92
C VAL A 409 -13.57 -13.63 6.25
N VAL A 410 -14.00 -14.38 7.24
CA VAL A 410 -13.36 -14.45 8.55
C VAL A 410 -12.20 -15.45 8.49
N GLU A 411 -11.01 -15.01 8.90
CA GLU A 411 -9.79 -15.81 8.93
C GLU A 411 -9.07 -15.59 10.27
N GLY A 412 -9.35 -16.46 11.25
CA GLY A 412 -8.78 -16.34 12.59
C GLY A 412 -9.22 -15.06 13.30
N ASN A 413 -8.25 -14.21 13.66
CA ASN A 413 -8.47 -12.89 14.25
C ASN A 413 -8.72 -11.74 13.24
N ARG A 414 -9.04 -12.07 11.98
CA ARG A 414 -9.20 -11.09 10.90
C ARG A 414 -10.46 -11.27 10.09
N VAL A 415 -10.86 -10.21 9.40
CA VAL A 415 -11.89 -10.24 8.36
C VAL A 415 -11.35 -9.56 7.10
N ARG A 416 -11.23 -10.32 6.01
CA ARG A 416 -10.69 -9.84 4.75
C ARG A 416 -11.79 -9.50 3.76
N PHE A 417 -11.66 -8.34 3.11
CA PHE A 417 -12.54 -7.84 2.06
C PHE A 417 -11.70 -7.60 0.79
N PRO A 418 -11.58 -8.61 -0.09
CA PRO A 418 -10.78 -8.50 -1.31
C PRO A 418 -11.30 -7.41 -2.26
N GLU A 419 -12.61 -7.17 -2.24
CA GLU A 419 -13.28 -6.18 -3.08
C GLU A 419 -14.25 -5.35 -2.21
N LEU A 420 -14.07 -4.04 -2.27
CA LEU A 420 -14.98 -3.03 -1.74
C LEU A 420 -15.57 -2.27 -2.93
N LEU A 421 -16.89 -2.32 -3.03
CA LEU A 421 -17.66 -1.72 -4.12
C LEU A 421 -18.16 -0.35 -3.70
N THR A 422 -18.03 0.64 -4.58
CA THR A 422 -18.85 1.86 -4.56
C THR A 422 -19.86 1.79 -5.72
N ALA A 423 -20.89 2.62 -5.68
CA ALA A 423 -21.88 2.69 -6.75
C ALA A 423 -22.31 4.13 -7.06
N SER A 424 -22.74 4.37 -8.30
CA SER A 424 -23.33 5.65 -8.74
C SER A 424 -24.47 5.42 -9.74
N GLY A 425 -25.21 6.49 -10.06
CA GLY A 425 -26.27 6.52 -11.07
C GLY A 425 -27.68 6.27 -10.54
N GLY A 426 -27.84 5.91 -9.27
CA GLY A 426 -29.16 5.80 -8.64
C GLY A 426 -29.66 7.19 -8.24
N VAL A 427 -30.60 7.80 -8.94
CA VAL A 427 -31.15 9.10 -8.49
C VAL A 427 -32.18 8.86 -7.37
N PHE A 428 -32.04 9.55 -6.25
CA PHE A 428 -32.94 9.38 -5.10
C PHE A 428 -34.41 9.69 -5.45
N GLY A 429 -35.32 8.99 -4.75
CA GLY A 429 -36.76 9.29 -4.77
C GLY A 429 -37.63 8.31 -5.56
N PRO A 430 -38.89 8.69 -5.88
CA PRO A 430 -39.87 7.80 -6.52
C PRO A 430 -39.47 7.30 -7.92
N GLY A 431 -38.57 8.01 -8.60
CA GLY A 431 -38.07 7.66 -9.93
C GLY A 431 -36.81 6.79 -9.93
N PHE A 432 -36.43 6.23 -8.79
CA PHE A 432 -35.28 5.34 -8.68
C PHE A 432 -35.36 4.18 -9.68
N ASP A 433 -34.26 3.99 -10.41
CA ASP A 433 -34.17 3.01 -11.49
C ASP A 433 -32.91 2.15 -11.26
N PRO A 434 -33.06 0.91 -10.76
CA PRO A 434 -31.91 0.05 -10.44
C PRO A 434 -31.07 -0.28 -11.67
N SER A 435 -31.61 -0.15 -12.90
CA SER A 435 -30.87 -0.42 -14.13
C SER A 435 -29.79 0.62 -14.44
N ARG A 436 -29.83 1.78 -13.78
CA ARG A 436 -28.82 2.86 -13.93
C ARG A 436 -27.61 2.71 -13.02
N ILE A 437 -27.67 1.79 -12.07
CA ILE A 437 -26.64 1.67 -11.05
C ILE A 437 -25.40 1.03 -11.61
N VAL A 438 -24.29 1.75 -11.51
CA VAL A 438 -22.97 1.28 -11.89
C VAL A 438 -22.18 0.98 -10.63
N ARG A 439 -21.81 -0.29 -10.45
CA ARG A 439 -20.99 -0.75 -9.32
C ARG A 439 -19.54 -0.87 -9.76
N THR A 440 -18.62 -0.35 -8.96
CA THR A 440 -17.19 -0.32 -9.26
C THR A 440 -16.40 -0.86 -8.07
N VAL A 441 -15.48 -1.81 -8.30
CA VAL A 441 -14.48 -2.20 -7.31
C VAL A 441 -13.51 -1.04 -7.13
N ALA A 442 -13.50 -0.44 -5.95
CA ALA A 442 -12.77 0.80 -5.68
C ALA A 442 -11.66 0.64 -4.64
N ALA A 443 -11.77 -0.37 -3.78
CA ALA A 443 -10.78 -0.63 -2.74
C ALA A 443 -10.77 -2.13 -2.35
N SER A 444 -9.83 -2.47 -1.47
CA SER A 444 -9.82 -3.68 -0.65
C SER A 444 -9.57 -3.28 0.81
N GLY A 445 -9.91 -4.15 1.76
CA GLY A 445 -9.67 -3.87 3.17
C GLY A 445 -9.58 -5.10 4.06
N GLU A 446 -9.08 -4.90 5.27
CA GLU A 446 -8.90 -5.96 6.26
C GLU A 446 -9.11 -5.41 7.67
N PHE A 447 -10.02 -6.02 8.43
CA PHE A 447 -10.07 -5.82 9.88
C PHE A 447 -9.14 -6.81 10.56
N VAL A 448 -8.43 -6.32 11.57
CA VAL A 448 -7.70 -7.16 12.52
C VAL A 448 -8.15 -6.80 13.92
N PHE A 449 -8.57 -7.79 14.70
CA PHE A 449 -9.03 -7.58 16.07
C PHE A 449 -7.96 -7.98 17.08
N THR A 450 -7.73 -7.11 18.06
CA THR A 450 -6.88 -7.37 19.22
C THR A 450 -7.71 -7.67 20.48
N GLY A 451 -9.03 -7.46 20.40
CA GLY A 451 -9.99 -7.78 21.43
C GLY A 451 -11.40 -7.41 20.98
N CYS A 452 -12.36 -7.54 21.90
CA CYS A 452 -13.77 -7.31 21.61
C CYS A 452 -14.14 -5.83 21.33
N ASP A 453 -13.32 -4.89 21.76
CA ASP A 453 -13.58 -3.44 21.66
C ASP A 453 -12.49 -2.69 20.88
N ALA A 454 -11.48 -3.38 20.36
CA ALA A 454 -10.31 -2.76 19.75
C ALA A 454 -9.74 -3.60 18.59
N GLY A 455 -9.19 -2.89 17.62
CA GLY A 455 -8.55 -3.47 16.45
C GLY A 455 -8.08 -2.37 15.51
N TRP A 456 -7.83 -2.74 14.27
CA TRP A 456 -7.61 -1.76 13.20
C TRP A 456 -8.22 -2.23 11.89
N PHE A 457 -8.42 -1.28 10.97
CA PHE A 457 -8.80 -1.54 9.60
C PHE A 457 -7.74 -0.99 8.66
N ASP A 458 -7.21 -1.86 7.80
CA ASP A 458 -6.32 -1.47 6.70
C ASP A 458 -7.12 -1.36 5.40
N PHE A 459 -6.79 -0.39 4.56
CA PHE A 459 -7.36 -0.29 3.21
C PHE A 459 -6.30 -0.01 2.14
N ASP A 460 -6.62 -0.43 0.92
CA ASP A 460 -5.94 -0.04 -0.32
C ASP A 460 -7.00 0.33 -1.36
N GLY A 461 -7.07 1.61 -1.73
CA GLY A 461 -8.10 2.14 -2.61
C GLY A 461 -7.93 3.62 -2.92
N PHE A 462 -8.47 4.07 -4.05
CA PHE A 462 -8.41 5.48 -4.50
C PHE A 462 -6.98 6.05 -4.55
N GLY A 463 -6.00 5.21 -4.89
CA GLY A 463 -4.59 5.60 -4.95
C GLY A 463 -3.91 5.82 -3.59
N GLN A 464 -4.59 5.47 -2.49
CA GLN A 464 -4.09 5.61 -1.12
C GLN A 464 -4.13 4.27 -0.39
N ARG A 465 -3.22 4.12 0.57
CA ARG A 465 -3.22 3.05 1.57
C ARG A 465 -3.23 3.69 2.95
N GLY A 466 -3.98 3.13 3.87
CA GLY A 466 -4.08 3.69 5.22
C GLY A 466 -4.57 2.69 6.25
N ARG A 467 -4.43 3.08 7.51
CA ARG A 467 -4.90 2.34 8.67
C ARG A 467 -5.79 3.22 9.54
N PHE A 468 -6.86 2.64 10.04
CA PHE A 468 -7.72 3.22 11.07
C PHE A 468 -7.59 2.43 12.36
N LEU A 469 -7.34 3.11 13.47
CA LEU A 469 -7.28 2.50 14.79
C LEU A 469 -8.69 2.46 15.38
N LEU A 470 -9.28 1.28 15.40
CA LEU A 470 -10.70 1.13 15.62
C LEU A 470 -11.06 1.02 17.11
N GLN A 471 -12.15 1.71 17.47
CA GLN A 471 -12.93 1.48 18.67
C GLN A 471 -14.33 1.03 18.32
N ARG A 472 -14.89 0.15 19.16
CA ARG A 472 -16.27 -0.30 19.03
C ARG A 472 -17.25 0.79 19.49
N LEU A 473 -18.17 1.17 18.61
CA LEU A 473 -19.19 2.19 18.88
C LEU A 473 -20.52 1.59 19.35
N SER A 474 -20.98 0.51 18.71
CA SER A 474 -22.26 -0.13 19.06
C SER A 474 -22.08 -1.48 19.74
N ARG A 475 -23.11 -1.90 20.49
CA ARG A 475 -23.19 -3.24 21.09
C ARG A 475 -24.54 -3.86 20.74
N PRO A 476 -24.61 -4.68 19.67
CA PRO A 476 -25.89 -5.24 19.27
C PRO A 476 -26.40 -6.29 20.26
N MET A 477 -27.72 -6.45 20.32
CA MET A 477 -28.39 -7.40 21.19
C MET A 477 -28.05 -8.84 20.81
N ALA A 478 -27.96 -9.70 21.82
CA ALA A 478 -27.76 -11.14 21.69
C ALA A 478 -26.49 -11.58 20.92
N VAL A 479 -25.55 -10.66 20.69
CA VAL A 479 -24.20 -10.96 20.18
C VAL A 479 -23.17 -10.32 21.10
N ALA A 480 -22.17 -11.09 21.54
CA ALA A 480 -21.08 -10.61 22.38
C ALA A 480 -19.84 -11.48 22.16
N CYS A 481 -18.64 -10.90 22.26
CA CYS A 481 -17.42 -11.67 22.00
C CYS A 481 -17.06 -12.61 23.15
N THR A 482 -17.62 -12.37 24.33
CA THR A 482 -17.62 -13.31 25.45
C THR A 482 -19.05 -13.85 25.56
N PRO A 483 -19.26 -15.17 25.55
CA PRO A 483 -20.62 -15.71 25.61
C PRO A 483 -21.30 -15.29 26.92
N PRO A 484 -22.48 -14.65 26.90
CA PRO A 484 -23.42 -14.82 27.98
C PRO A 484 -23.94 -16.26 27.87
N ALA A 485 -23.97 -16.99 28.99
CA ALA A 485 -24.42 -18.38 29.01
C ALA A 485 -25.84 -18.60 28.43
N ASP A 486 -26.65 -17.54 28.33
CA ASP A 486 -28.03 -17.56 27.84
C ASP A 486 -28.42 -16.24 27.14
N ALA A 487 -27.80 -15.89 26.02
CA ALA A 487 -28.29 -14.78 25.19
C ALA A 487 -29.61 -15.17 24.51
N VAL A 488 -30.74 -14.93 25.16
CA VAL A 488 -32.07 -15.14 24.57
C VAL A 488 -32.23 -14.19 23.38
N SER A 489 -32.30 -14.76 22.17
CA SER A 489 -32.67 -14.00 20.96
C SER A 489 -34.07 -13.41 21.18
N THR A 490 -34.17 -12.09 21.22
CA THR A 490 -35.47 -11.42 21.11
C THR A 490 -35.82 -11.28 19.63
N ALA A 491 -37.11 -11.21 19.30
CA ALA A 491 -37.54 -10.95 17.92
C ALA A 491 -36.84 -9.69 17.33
N ARG A 492 -36.62 -8.66 18.17
CA ARG A 492 -35.85 -7.47 17.82
C ARG A 492 -34.39 -7.78 17.53
N ALA A 493 -33.69 -8.53 18.38
CA ALA A 493 -32.30 -8.93 18.09
C ALA A 493 -32.21 -9.58 16.70
N GLY A 494 -33.15 -10.47 16.40
CA GLY A 494 -33.31 -11.13 15.11
C GLY A 494 -33.57 -10.20 13.91
N GLN A 495 -33.98 -8.94 14.09
CA GLN A 495 -34.12 -7.96 13.01
C GLN A 495 -32.80 -7.29 12.61
N SER A 496 -31.72 -7.47 13.38
CA SER A 496 -30.41 -6.88 13.05
C SER A 496 -29.82 -7.50 11.79
N GLY A 497 -29.11 -6.69 11.01
CA GLY A 497 -28.56 -7.05 9.70
C GLY A 497 -28.95 -6.02 8.63
N SER A 498 -28.77 -6.43 7.38
CA SER A 498 -29.01 -5.61 6.21
C SER A 498 -30.37 -5.89 5.59
N TRP A 499 -30.98 -4.85 5.05
CA TRP A 499 -32.33 -4.85 4.47
C TRP A 499 -32.38 -3.97 3.23
N PHE A 500 -33.17 -4.38 2.23
CA PHE A 500 -33.29 -3.68 0.95
C PHE A 500 -34.65 -3.95 0.31
N ASP A 501 -35.11 -3.06 -0.56
CA ASP A 501 -36.27 -3.34 -1.42
C ASP A 501 -35.79 -3.93 -2.76
N PRO A 502 -36.22 -5.14 -3.16
CA PRO A 502 -35.81 -5.72 -4.44
C PRO A 502 -36.17 -4.89 -5.67
N ALA A 503 -37.21 -4.04 -5.61
CA ALA A 503 -37.56 -3.11 -6.67
C ALA A 503 -36.60 -1.90 -6.74
N ARG A 504 -35.77 -1.71 -5.70
CA ARG A 504 -34.81 -0.62 -5.54
C ARG A 504 -33.41 -1.19 -5.26
N ASP A 505 -33.05 -2.28 -5.95
CA ASP A 505 -31.72 -2.90 -5.84
C ASP A 505 -30.62 -1.84 -6.05
N GLY A 506 -29.63 -1.85 -5.16
CA GLY A 506 -28.51 -0.90 -5.13
C GLY A 506 -28.63 0.23 -4.10
N GLU A 507 -29.70 0.27 -3.31
CA GLU A 507 -29.79 0.99 -2.04
C GLU A 507 -30.37 0.12 -0.93
N GLY A 508 -30.14 0.49 0.33
CA GLY A 508 -30.63 -0.26 1.48
C GLY A 508 -30.06 0.23 2.80
N PHE A 509 -30.50 -0.36 3.90
CA PHE A 509 -29.99 -0.01 5.22
C PHE A 509 -29.45 -1.21 5.98
N GLY A 510 -28.35 -0.98 6.69
CA GLY A 510 -27.86 -1.86 7.75
C GLY A 510 -28.41 -1.38 9.09
N MET A 511 -28.89 -2.30 9.91
CA MET A 511 -29.47 -1.98 11.21
C MET A 511 -28.99 -2.89 12.33
N GLN A 512 -28.85 -2.34 13.52
CA GLN A 512 -28.44 -3.07 14.72
C GLN A 512 -29.27 -2.65 15.91
N TRP A 513 -30.07 -3.57 16.44
CA TRP A 513 -30.71 -3.37 17.74
C TRP A 513 -29.66 -3.43 18.82
N MET A 514 -29.53 -2.37 19.61
CA MET A 514 -28.53 -2.25 20.68
C MET A 514 -29.09 -2.75 22.01
N THR A 515 -28.20 -3.16 22.92
CA THR A 515 -28.56 -3.71 24.25
C THR A 515 -29.38 -2.78 25.13
N ASP A 516 -29.41 -1.48 24.84
CA ASP A 516 -30.24 -0.48 25.53
C ASP A 516 -31.65 -0.31 24.91
N GLY A 517 -31.97 -1.10 23.89
CA GLY A 517 -33.28 -1.10 23.22
C GLY A 517 -33.46 0.00 22.18
N ARG A 518 -32.40 0.71 21.77
CA ARG A 518 -32.40 1.60 20.60
C ARG A 518 -31.96 0.85 19.34
N LEU A 519 -32.40 1.31 18.17
CA LEU A 519 -31.97 0.81 16.86
C LEU A 519 -30.93 1.77 16.28
N LEU A 520 -29.71 1.31 16.00
CA LEU A 520 -28.80 2.04 15.10
C LEU A 520 -29.17 1.69 13.66
N LEU A 521 -29.32 2.69 12.79
CA LEU A 521 -29.60 2.52 11.37
C LEU A 521 -28.62 3.34 10.53
N MET A 522 -28.06 2.70 9.52
CA MET A 522 -27.28 3.36 8.46
C MET A 522 -27.92 3.05 7.12
N TRP A 523 -28.34 4.07 6.38
CA TRP A 523 -28.97 3.95 5.06
C TRP A 523 -27.99 4.41 3.99
N PHE A 524 -27.65 3.49 3.09
CA PHE A 524 -26.78 3.69 1.94
C PHE A 524 -27.66 3.85 0.70
N THR A 525 -27.61 5.04 0.11
CA THR A 525 -28.45 5.47 -1.00
C THR A 525 -27.67 6.47 -1.85
N TYR A 526 -28.35 7.40 -2.49
CA TYR A 526 -27.77 8.38 -3.39
C TYR A 526 -28.41 9.75 -3.18
N ASP A 527 -27.79 10.78 -3.74
CA ASP A 527 -28.36 12.12 -3.76
C ASP A 527 -29.29 12.35 -4.97
N THR A 528 -29.67 13.61 -5.19
CA THR A 528 -30.55 14.01 -6.28
C THR A 528 -29.87 14.05 -7.65
N GLU A 529 -28.56 13.89 -7.67
CA GLU A 529 -27.68 13.89 -8.83
C GLU A 529 -27.23 12.46 -9.19
N GLY A 530 -27.43 11.50 -8.30
CA GLY A 530 -27.09 10.09 -8.48
C GLY A 530 -25.73 9.71 -7.91
N GLU A 531 -25.11 10.57 -7.12
CA GLU A 531 -23.86 10.28 -6.42
C GLU A 531 -24.13 9.57 -5.08
N PRO A 532 -23.19 8.74 -4.59
CA PRO A 532 -23.38 8.02 -3.34
C PRO A 532 -23.73 8.95 -2.18
N PHE A 533 -24.67 8.52 -1.34
CA PHE A 533 -25.14 9.26 -0.18
C PHE A 533 -25.39 8.30 0.98
N TRP A 534 -25.15 8.75 2.20
CA TRP A 534 -25.41 7.94 3.39
C TRP A 534 -26.10 8.76 4.47
N LEU A 535 -26.91 8.06 5.26
CA LEU A 535 -27.67 8.60 6.38
C LEU A 535 -27.45 7.71 7.60
N VAL A 536 -27.29 8.32 8.77
CA VAL A 536 -27.18 7.61 10.05
C VAL A 536 -28.25 8.15 10.99
N GLY A 537 -28.92 7.25 11.71
CA GLY A 537 -29.91 7.63 12.71
C GLY A 537 -30.03 6.61 13.83
N VAL A 538 -30.62 7.04 14.94
CA VAL A 538 -30.92 6.18 16.08
C VAL A 538 -32.42 6.20 16.32
N GLY A 539 -33.05 5.04 16.20
CA GLY A 539 -34.48 4.88 16.38
C GLY A 539 -34.89 4.22 17.70
N ARG A 540 -36.18 4.30 18.00
CA ARG A 540 -36.82 3.61 19.13
C ARG A 540 -38.08 2.91 18.67
N SER A 541 -38.43 1.79 19.30
CA SER A 541 -39.72 1.15 19.05
C SER A 541 -40.83 1.87 19.79
N ASP A 542 -41.89 2.24 19.08
CA ASP A 542 -43.14 2.78 19.62
C ASP A 542 -44.33 2.05 18.97
N ASP A 543 -45.14 1.40 19.81
CA ASP A 543 -46.34 0.63 19.43
C ASP A 543 -46.16 -0.35 18.24
N GLY A 544 -45.01 -1.04 18.18
CA GLY A 544 -44.67 -2.01 17.13
C GLY A 544 -44.02 -1.43 15.88
N ALA A 545 -44.06 -0.11 15.70
CA ALA A 545 -43.25 0.59 14.71
C ALA A 545 -41.92 1.03 15.32
N ILE A 546 -40.96 1.39 14.46
CA ILE A 546 -39.65 1.92 14.83
C ILE A 546 -39.58 3.33 14.23
N GLN A 547 -39.43 4.33 15.09
CA GLN A 547 -39.32 5.72 14.69
C GLN A 547 -37.86 6.16 14.81
N VAL A 548 -37.30 6.70 13.72
CA VAL A 548 -36.03 7.42 13.67
C VAL A 548 -36.36 8.88 13.37
N ASP A 549 -36.31 9.73 14.40
CA ASP A 549 -36.72 11.13 14.28
C ASP A 549 -35.73 11.96 13.46
N ASP A 550 -34.43 11.73 13.68
CA ASP A 550 -33.35 12.44 13.00
C ASP A 550 -32.45 11.45 12.25
N LEU A 551 -32.58 11.40 10.93
CA LEU A 551 -31.56 10.90 10.03
C LEU A 551 -30.61 12.04 9.70
N VAL A 552 -29.31 11.77 9.85
CA VAL A 552 -28.26 12.77 9.65
C VAL A 552 -27.34 12.31 8.53
N SER A 553 -26.98 13.23 7.64
CA SER A 553 -25.85 13.08 6.73
C SER A 553 -24.74 14.07 7.09
N ALA A 554 -23.55 13.89 6.53
CA ALA A 554 -22.45 14.81 6.72
C ALA A 554 -21.66 15.03 5.44
N ARG A 555 -20.92 16.13 5.37
CA ARG A 555 -20.00 16.49 4.27
C ARG A 555 -18.73 17.15 4.81
N GLY A 556 -17.74 17.36 3.96
CA GLY A 556 -16.55 18.17 4.24
C GLY A 556 -15.34 17.38 4.75
N GLY A 557 -15.50 16.13 5.18
CA GLY A 557 -14.35 15.24 5.38
C GLY A 557 -13.72 14.89 4.03
N VAL A 558 -12.38 14.85 3.91
CA VAL A 558 -11.70 14.46 2.66
C VAL A 558 -11.15 13.04 2.81
N PHE A 559 -11.28 12.22 1.75
CA PHE A 559 -10.81 10.83 1.78
C PHE A 559 -9.31 10.68 2.12
N GLY A 560 -9.01 9.68 2.96
CA GLY A 560 -7.64 9.22 3.21
C GLY A 560 -6.84 10.11 4.17
N LEU A 561 -5.55 10.32 3.87
CA LEU A 561 -4.60 10.96 4.79
C LEU A 561 -4.91 12.45 5.05
N GLY A 562 -5.68 13.10 4.17
CA GLY A 562 -6.06 14.50 4.28
C GLY A 562 -7.30 14.78 5.14
N PHE A 563 -7.89 13.75 5.76
CA PHE A 563 -9.09 13.91 6.58
C PHE A 563 -8.87 14.82 7.78
N ASP A 564 -9.79 15.75 7.99
CA ASP A 564 -9.85 16.64 9.15
C ASP A 564 -11.24 16.53 9.79
N PRO A 565 -11.36 15.99 11.02
CA PRO A 565 -12.66 15.87 11.70
C PRO A 565 -13.34 17.23 11.94
N SER A 566 -12.58 18.33 11.99
CA SER A 566 -13.14 19.67 12.20
C SER A 566 -13.81 20.24 10.94
N ALA A 567 -13.53 19.67 9.76
CA ALA A 567 -14.17 20.04 8.50
C ALA A 567 -15.53 19.35 8.29
N VAL A 568 -15.89 18.38 9.15
CA VAL A 568 -17.11 17.60 9.00
C VAL A 568 -18.33 18.40 9.46
N GLU A 569 -19.18 18.76 8.49
CA GLU A 569 -20.47 19.41 8.71
C GLU A 569 -21.59 18.39 8.70
N ARG A 570 -22.38 18.32 9.78
CA ARG A 570 -23.52 17.40 9.93
C ARG A 570 -24.83 18.14 9.69
N THR A 571 -25.76 17.52 8.98
CA THR A 571 -27.08 18.10 8.66
C THR A 571 -28.17 17.07 8.88
N VAL A 572 -29.23 17.46 9.60
CA VAL A 572 -30.45 16.65 9.71
C VAL A 572 -31.09 16.61 8.32
N TRP A 573 -31.32 15.41 7.83
CA TRP A 573 -31.89 15.16 6.51
C TRP A 573 -33.40 14.96 6.59
N GLY A 574 -33.91 14.32 7.64
CA GLY A 574 -35.34 14.02 7.82
C GLY A 574 -35.60 12.84 8.73
N ASP A 575 -36.80 12.26 8.63
CA ASP A 575 -37.25 11.15 9.48
C ASP A 575 -37.55 9.87 8.71
N LEU A 576 -37.48 8.73 9.42
CA LEU A 576 -37.78 7.39 8.91
C LEU A 576 -38.60 6.61 9.93
N ARG A 577 -39.70 6.02 9.44
CA ARG A 577 -40.53 5.07 10.18
C ARG A 577 -40.46 3.70 9.53
N LEU A 578 -40.25 2.67 10.34
CA LEU A 578 -40.18 1.27 9.92
C LEU A 578 -41.23 0.44 10.65
N GLU A 579 -41.91 -0.44 9.92
CA GLU A 579 -42.83 -1.44 10.45
C GLU A 579 -42.37 -2.80 9.91
N LEU A 580 -41.53 -3.50 10.67
CA LEU A 580 -40.82 -4.70 10.24
C LEU A 580 -41.20 -5.93 11.05
N ASP A 581 -41.31 -7.07 10.37
CA ASP A 581 -41.24 -8.40 10.97
C ASP A 581 -39.84 -9.01 10.77
N CYS A 582 -39.72 -10.34 10.76
CA CYS A 582 -38.44 -11.04 10.60
C CYS A 582 -37.99 -11.22 9.13
N GLN A 583 -38.89 -11.05 8.16
CA GLN A 583 -38.66 -11.29 6.73
C GLN A 583 -38.85 -10.03 5.88
N GLY A 584 -39.75 -9.13 6.26
CA GLY A 584 -40.08 -7.95 5.49
C GLY A 584 -40.80 -6.88 6.30
N GLY A 585 -41.23 -5.83 5.61
CA GLY A 585 -42.08 -4.81 6.19
C GLY A 585 -42.23 -3.58 5.32
N LEU A 586 -42.58 -2.47 5.95
CA LEU A 586 -42.73 -1.17 5.29
C LEU A 586 -41.74 -0.17 5.89
N ALA A 587 -41.10 0.60 5.03
CA ALA A 587 -40.34 1.79 5.39
C ALA A 587 -41.02 3.02 4.78
N SER A 588 -41.15 4.10 5.55
CA SER A 588 -41.63 5.40 5.05
C SER A 588 -40.74 6.52 5.56
N TYR A 589 -40.34 7.43 4.68
CA TYR A 589 -39.44 8.53 4.99
C TYR A 589 -40.04 9.88 4.61
N ARG A 590 -39.53 10.93 5.23
CA ARG A 590 -39.77 12.32 4.86
C ARG A 590 -38.50 13.14 5.05
N ALA A 591 -37.99 13.70 3.96
CA ALA A 591 -36.84 14.60 4.01
C ALA A 591 -37.27 16.05 4.31
N GLU A 592 -36.40 16.81 4.96
CA GLU A 592 -36.55 18.26 5.16
C GLU A 592 -36.32 19.02 3.85
N ASP A 593 -35.36 18.56 3.03
CA ASP A 593 -35.12 19.13 1.71
C ASP A 593 -36.19 18.64 0.71
N PRO A 594 -36.99 19.55 0.13
CA PRO A 594 -38.04 19.19 -0.82
C PRO A 594 -37.55 18.44 -2.06
N ARG A 595 -36.26 18.52 -2.41
CA ARG A 595 -35.67 17.81 -3.55
C ARG A 595 -35.64 16.29 -3.33
N PHE A 596 -35.49 15.83 -2.09
CA PHE A 596 -35.56 14.41 -1.71
C PHE A 596 -37.00 13.95 -1.48
N GLY A 597 -37.88 14.85 -1.00
CA GLY A 597 -39.31 14.62 -0.83
C GLY A 597 -39.66 13.59 0.25
N SER A 598 -40.79 12.90 0.08
CA SER A 598 -41.24 11.81 0.95
C SER A 598 -41.63 10.58 0.13
N GLY A 599 -41.55 9.41 0.75
CA GLY A 599 -41.81 8.16 0.05
C GLY A 599 -41.83 6.95 0.97
N GLY A 600 -41.96 5.77 0.38
CA GLY A 600 -41.88 4.51 1.10
C GLY A 600 -41.49 3.35 0.18
N PHE A 601 -41.01 2.29 0.79
CA PHE A 601 -40.53 1.09 0.11
C PHE A 601 -40.72 -0.14 1.01
N ALA A 602 -40.66 -1.33 0.41
CA ALA A 602 -41.00 -2.60 1.06
C ALA A 602 -39.72 -3.44 1.28
N PRO A 603 -38.92 -3.12 2.31
CA PRO A 603 -37.67 -3.82 2.56
C PRO A 603 -37.92 -5.30 2.89
N VAL A 604 -37.07 -6.16 2.34
CA VAL A 604 -36.88 -7.55 2.75
C VAL A 604 -35.49 -7.72 3.35
N ARG A 605 -35.33 -8.74 4.18
CA ARG A 605 -34.05 -9.00 4.85
C ARG A 605 -33.01 -9.58 3.88
N LEU A 606 -31.82 -9.00 3.88
CA LEU A 606 -30.66 -9.43 3.07
C LEU A 606 -29.70 -10.32 3.87
N SER A 607 -29.40 -9.95 5.12
CA SER A 607 -28.39 -10.64 5.94
C SER A 607 -28.87 -10.86 7.38
N ARG A 608 -28.16 -11.74 8.10
CA ARG A 608 -28.38 -12.01 9.52
C ARG A 608 -27.04 -12.04 10.25
N LEU A 609 -27.01 -11.53 11.48
CA LEU A 609 -25.84 -11.68 12.32
C LEU A 609 -25.72 -13.14 12.80
N ARG A 610 -24.49 -13.61 12.94
CA ARG A 610 -24.16 -14.95 13.45
C ARG A 610 -24.83 -15.17 14.81
N GLY A 611 -25.43 -16.35 14.99
CA GLY A 611 -26.07 -16.74 16.24
C GLY A 611 -27.46 -16.13 16.50
N GLN A 612 -27.95 -15.24 15.64
CA GLN A 612 -29.28 -14.67 15.78
C GLN A 612 -30.33 -15.48 15.01
N VAL A 613 -31.48 -15.70 15.66
CA VAL A 613 -32.67 -16.31 15.05
C VAL A 613 -33.82 -15.31 15.16
N CYS A 614 -34.55 -15.12 14.05
CA CYS A 614 -35.78 -14.35 13.99
C CYS A 614 -36.85 -15.28 13.42
N GLU A 615 -37.80 -15.69 14.27
CA GLU A 615 -38.92 -16.57 13.93
C GLU A 615 -40.20 -15.77 13.72
#